data_AF-A0A836CBW3-F1
#
_entry.id   AF-A0A836CBW3-F1
#
_cell.length_a   1.000
_cell.length_b   1.000
_cell.length_c   1.000
_cell.angle_alpha   90.00
_cell.angle_beta   90.00
_cell.angle_gamma   90.00
#
_symmetry.space_group_name_H-M   'P 1'
#
loop_
_entity.id
_entity.type
_entity.pdbx_description
1 polymer ?
#
loop_
_entity_poly.entity_id
_entity_poly.type
_entity_poly.pdbx_seq_one_letter_code
_entity_poly.pdbx_strand_id
1 'polypeptide(L)'
;MERERSDRSARRTASGNFDPSVVGVRTFLKNWPIVLSQMEKLSVSLKRRQVSGPYHCAKATLELLRYTVGTCKWATAAQLMELIRAVGRELIAAKPSELAVGNVVRRVLFVIREEYTAKLRQAEDAAASGAAAAAAAEVSVPSLETVLGGEQLEADFSAPLPDLKQLIIEGLNELKAELEEMNSVICERAAETIHANEVVLTLGRSATVEQFLLAAADHYRKARLTFSVIVAEAAPGLRGHELARALAAAGIETTVISDSAVFAIMARVNKVIMPTHAVVANGGLVAGCGSYMIALAAKELSVPVVCVTGLYKLCPLFPHDQDTFNCLLAPSAVLPYEDTELAESIEVLNPAYDYIPPELVDLYMTNIGGHQPSYIYRLLAEYYHRDDYILAPEFEG
;
A
#
# COMPACT_ATOMS: atom_id res chain seq x y z
N MET A 1 -14.81 0.56 52.03
CA MET A 1 -15.24 1.14 50.74
C MET A 1 -14.20 1.00 49.62
N GLU A 2 -12.89 1.13 49.85
CA GLU A 2 -11.88 0.94 48.78
C GLU A 2 -11.62 -0.54 48.42
N ARG A 3 -11.70 -1.46 49.40
CA ARG A 3 -11.56 -2.91 49.12
C ARG A 3 -12.71 -3.50 48.29
N GLU A 4 -13.93 -2.94 48.39
CA GLU A 4 -15.07 -3.37 47.57
C GLU A 4 -15.06 -2.78 46.14
N ARG A 5 -14.34 -1.67 45.91
CA ARG A 5 -14.10 -1.13 44.56
C ARG A 5 -13.08 -1.96 43.79
N SER A 6 -12.02 -2.43 44.47
CA SER A 6 -11.04 -3.37 43.91
C SER A 6 -11.68 -4.72 43.54
N ASP A 7 -12.61 -5.23 44.37
CA ASP A 7 -13.26 -6.51 44.12
C ASP A 7 -14.34 -6.45 43.02
N ARG A 8 -14.94 -5.27 42.77
CA ARG A 8 -15.83 -5.03 41.60
C ARG A 8 -15.04 -4.89 40.29
N SER A 9 -13.81 -4.40 40.33
CA SER A 9 -12.89 -4.38 39.19
C SER A 9 -12.45 -5.79 38.81
N ALA A 10 -12.17 -6.66 39.80
CA ALA A 10 -11.79 -8.06 39.59
C ALA A 10 -12.96 -8.99 39.20
N ARG A 11 -14.22 -8.61 39.47
CA ARG A 11 -15.40 -9.39 39.02
C ARG A 11 -15.84 -9.06 37.59
N ARG A 12 -15.43 -7.91 37.03
CA ARG A 12 -15.63 -7.62 35.59
C ARG A 12 -14.68 -8.40 34.68
N THR A 13 -13.58 -8.93 35.20
CA THR A 13 -12.64 -9.79 34.44
C THR A 13 -13.09 -11.25 34.33
N ALA A 14 -14.25 -11.62 34.86
CA ALA A 14 -14.80 -12.97 34.78
C ALA A 14 -15.66 -13.24 33.52
N SER A 15 -16.00 -12.21 32.74
CA SER A 15 -16.44 -12.38 31.35
C SER A 15 -15.23 -12.20 30.44
N GLY A 16 -14.78 -13.28 29.81
CA GLY A 16 -13.53 -13.36 29.03
C GLY A 16 -13.42 -12.43 27.82
N ASN A 17 -13.29 -11.13 28.06
CA ASN A 17 -12.90 -10.12 27.09
C ASN A 17 -11.58 -9.49 27.56
N PHE A 18 -10.48 -10.12 27.17
CA PHE A 18 -9.15 -9.54 27.29
C PHE A 18 -8.97 -8.49 26.18
N ASP A 19 -8.64 -7.26 26.56
CA ASP A 19 -8.34 -6.18 25.61
C ASP A 19 -6.84 -6.23 25.25
N PRO A 20 -6.49 -6.38 23.95
CA PRO A 20 -5.10 -6.42 23.50
C PRO A 20 -4.31 -5.13 23.79
N SER A 21 -4.98 -3.99 23.99
CA SER A 21 -4.34 -2.70 24.30
C SER A 21 -3.68 -2.66 25.70
N VAL A 22 -4.22 -3.42 26.67
CA VAL A 22 -3.80 -3.37 28.09
C VAL A 22 -2.70 -4.39 28.42
N VAL A 23 -2.70 -5.53 27.75
CA VAL A 23 -1.88 -6.71 28.13
C VAL A 23 -0.71 -6.95 27.16
N GLY A 24 -0.70 -6.21 26.05
CA GLY A 24 0.23 -6.38 24.94
C GLY A 24 -0.15 -7.55 24.04
N VAL A 25 0.02 -7.35 22.74
CA VAL A 25 -0.45 -8.26 21.67
C VAL A 25 0.09 -9.66 21.80
N ARG A 26 1.39 -9.78 22.09
CA ARG A 26 2.04 -11.09 22.22
C ARG A 26 1.47 -11.89 23.37
N THR A 27 1.17 -11.24 24.49
CA THR A 27 0.57 -11.89 25.67
C THR A 27 -0.86 -12.31 25.40
N PHE A 28 -1.65 -11.46 24.72
CA PHE A 28 -3.01 -11.79 24.30
C PHE A 28 -3.04 -12.99 23.34
N LEU A 29 -2.15 -12.98 22.34
CA LEU A 29 -2.04 -14.04 21.35
C LEU A 29 -1.45 -15.35 21.89
N LYS A 30 -0.96 -15.42 23.14
CA LYS A 30 -0.61 -16.72 23.78
C LYS A 30 -1.81 -17.65 23.87
N ASN A 31 -3.02 -17.10 23.95
CA ASN A 31 -4.26 -17.89 23.91
C ASN A 31 -4.51 -18.53 22.52
N TRP A 32 -3.81 -18.07 21.49
CA TRP A 32 -3.93 -18.49 20.09
C TRP A 32 -2.53 -18.80 19.51
N PRO A 33 -1.88 -19.90 19.93
CA PRO A 33 -0.46 -20.13 19.66
C PRO A 33 -0.12 -20.21 18.17
N ILE A 34 -1.05 -20.66 17.33
CA ILE A 34 -0.85 -20.74 15.87
C ILE A 34 -0.77 -19.34 15.26
N VAL A 35 -1.69 -18.44 15.64
CA VAL A 35 -1.71 -17.04 15.16
C VAL A 35 -0.45 -16.32 15.61
N LEU A 36 -0.05 -16.49 16.87
CA LEU A 36 1.19 -15.94 17.41
C LEU A 36 2.41 -16.42 16.60
N SER A 37 2.51 -17.74 16.35
CA SER A 37 3.63 -18.31 15.59
C SER A 37 3.70 -17.77 14.16
N GLN A 38 2.56 -17.62 13.48
CA GLN A 38 2.53 -17.05 12.13
C GLN A 38 2.91 -15.57 12.12
N MET A 39 2.44 -14.79 13.09
CA MET A 39 2.83 -13.38 13.24
C MET A 39 4.33 -13.25 13.50
N GLU A 40 4.89 -14.04 14.41
CA GLU A 40 6.33 -14.03 14.71
C GLU A 40 7.17 -14.46 13.50
N LYS A 41 6.74 -15.51 12.79
CA LYS A 41 7.39 -15.94 11.53
C LYS A 41 7.39 -14.81 10.51
N LEU A 42 6.24 -14.16 10.28
CA LEU A 42 6.17 -13.04 9.34
C LEU A 42 7.05 -11.86 9.78
N SER A 43 7.02 -11.50 11.06
CA SER A 43 7.86 -10.44 11.63
C SER A 43 9.36 -10.72 11.43
N VAL A 44 9.80 -11.96 11.68
CA VAL A 44 11.19 -12.38 11.44
C VAL A 44 11.53 -12.35 9.96
N SER A 45 10.63 -12.83 9.09
CA SER A 45 10.83 -12.81 7.65
C SER A 45 10.93 -11.39 7.08
N LEU A 46 10.14 -10.44 7.61
CA LEU A 46 10.20 -9.03 7.26
C LEU A 46 11.53 -8.39 7.70
N LYS A 47 11.94 -8.62 8.96
CA LYS A 47 13.23 -8.13 9.51
C LYS A 47 14.43 -8.65 8.72
N ARG A 48 14.40 -9.94 8.34
CA ARG A 48 15.45 -10.59 7.55
C ARG A 48 15.35 -10.30 6.05
N ARG A 49 14.37 -9.51 5.60
CA ARG A 49 14.11 -9.18 4.19
C ARG A 49 13.91 -10.43 3.30
N GLN A 50 13.45 -11.54 3.87
CA GLN A 50 13.12 -12.76 3.12
C GLN A 50 11.83 -12.59 2.31
N VAL A 51 10.86 -11.89 2.90
CA VAL A 51 9.70 -11.36 2.17
C VAL A 51 10.00 -9.90 1.92
N SER A 52 10.23 -9.55 0.66
CA SER A 52 10.54 -8.19 0.24
C SER A 52 9.70 -7.78 -0.95
N GLY A 53 9.47 -6.47 -1.07
CA GLY A 53 8.66 -5.90 -2.12
C GLY A 53 7.19 -5.68 -1.69
N PRO A 54 6.56 -4.59 -2.14
CA PRO A 54 5.22 -4.21 -1.71
C PRO A 54 4.17 -5.31 -1.86
N TYR A 55 4.19 -6.03 -2.99
CA TYR A 55 3.19 -7.05 -3.31
C TYR A 55 3.25 -8.27 -2.37
N HIS A 56 4.45 -8.84 -2.18
CA HIS A 56 4.62 -10.02 -1.32
C HIS A 56 4.35 -9.69 0.15
N CYS A 57 4.79 -8.51 0.61
CA CYS A 57 4.49 -8.01 1.94
C CYS A 57 2.98 -7.81 2.15
N ALA A 58 2.30 -7.19 1.18
CA ALA A 58 0.86 -6.95 1.23
C ALA A 58 0.08 -8.28 1.30
N LYS A 59 0.40 -9.24 0.41
CA LYS A 59 -0.26 -10.55 0.36
C LYS A 59 -0.09 -11.33 1.67
N ALA A 60 1.15 -11.44 2.17
CA ALA A 60 1.43 -12.16 3.41
C ALA A 60 0.75 -11.52 4.62
N THR A 61 0.70 -10.18 4.67
CA THR A 61 0.00 -9.45 5.73
C THR A 61 -1.50 -9.70 5.68
N LEU A 62 -2.12 -9.63 4.49
CA LEU A 62 -3.55 -9.88 4.32
C LEU A 62 -3.94 -11.30 4.72
N GLU A 63 -3.13 -12.30 4.35
CA GLU A 63 -3.36 -13.70 4.72
C GLU A 63 -3.29 -13.92 6.24
N LEU A 64 -2.32 -13.28 6.92
CA LEU A 64 -2.21 -13.33 8.37
C LEU A 64 -3.41 -12.65 9.05
N LEU A 65 -3.82 -11.46 8.59
CA LEU A 65 -4.94 -10.73 9.17
C LEU A 65 -6.26 -11.49 8.98
N ARG A 66 -6.51 -12.03 7.78
CA ARG A 66 -7.66 -12.91 7.51
C ARG A 66 -7.67 -14.12 8.44
N TYR A 67 -6.54 -14.79 8.62
CA TYR A 67 -6.43 -15.95 9.52
C TYR A 67 -6.69 -15.56 10.98
N THR A 68 -6.23 -14.37 11.40
CA THR A 68 -6.44 -13.81 12.73
C THR A 68 -7.93 -13.55 12.98
N VAL A 69 -8.63 -12.88 12.05
CA VAL A 69 -10.09 -12.63 12.14
C VAL A 69 -10.88 -13.95 12.20
N GLY A 70 -10.48 -14.95 11.41
CA GLY A 70 -11.11 -16.26 11.35
C GLY A 70 -10.92 -17.10 12.62
N THR A 71 -9.76 -17.02 13.26
CA THR A 71 -9.40 -17.89 14.40
C THR A 71 -9.73 -17.26 15.74
N CYS A 72 -9.45 -15.97 15.92
CA CYS A 72 -9.67 -15.29 17.18
C CYS A 72 -11.17 -15.12 17.48
N LYS A 73 -11.52 -15.21 18.76
CA LYS A 73 -12.86 -14.89 19.27
C LYS A 73 -12.86 -13.43 19.71
N TRP A 74 -13.88 -12.70 19.29
CA TRP A 74 -14.12 -11.30 19.62
C TRP A 74 -15.63 -11.10 19.75
N ALA A 75 -16.06 -10.22 20.66
CA ALA A 75 -17.47 -9.98 20.93
C ALA A 75 -18.00 -8.75 20.16
N THR A 76 -17.14 -7.76 19.93
CA THR A 76 -17.51 -6.49 19.30
C THR A 76 -16.52 -6.13 18.17
N ALA A 77 -16.97 -5.28 17.23
CA ALA A 77 -16.12 -4.76 16.16
C ALA A 77 -14.96 -3.93 16.72
N ALA A 78 -15.19 -3.16 17.80
CA ALA A 78 -14.16 -2.40 18.49
C ALA A 78 -12.99 -3.29 18.96
N GLN A 79 -13.28 -4.43 19.60
CA GLN A 79 -12.25 -5.38 20.05
C GLN A 79 -11.46 -5.97 18.88
N LEU A 80 -12.14 -6.26 17.78
CA LEU A 80 -11.49 -6.75 16.57
C LEU A 80 -10.55 -5.70 15.98
N MET A 81 -11.01 -4.45 15.85
CA MET A 81 -10.19 -3.35 15.35
C MET A 81 -8.94 -3.14 16.22
N GLU A 82 -9.08 -3.14 17.55
CA GLU A 82 -7.92 -3.04 18.44
C GLU A 82 -6.93 -4.19 18.27
N LEU A 83 -7.42 -5.43 18.12
CA LEU A 83 -6.56 -6.57 17.83
C LEU A 83 -5.77 -6.37 16.53
N ILE A 84 -6.45 -5.95 15.46
CA ILE A 84 -5.83 -5.74 14.14
C ILE A 84 -4.84 -4.57 14.18
N ARG A 85 -5.18 -3.45 14.83
CA ARG A 85 -4.26 -2.32 15.05
C ARG A 85 -3.01 -2.77 15.77
N ALA A 86 -3.17 -3.59 16.81
CA ALA A 86 -2.06 -4.00 17.64
C ALA A 86 -1.16 -5.03 16.91
N VAL A 87 -1.71 -5.99 16.17
CA VAL A 87 -0.93 -6.84 15.25
C VAL A 87 -0.23 -6.01 14.18
N GLY A 88 -0.92 -5.03 13.59
CA GLY A 88 -0.38 -4.12 12.60
C GLY A 88 0.82 -3.31 13.11
N ARG A 89 0.74 -2.78 14.35
CA ARG A 89 1.86 -2.08 15.00
C ARG A 89 3.13 -2.91 15.09
N GLU A 90 3.01 -4.18 15.48
CA GLU A 90 4.16 -5.10 15.55
C GLU A 90 4.77 -5.39 14.16
N LEU A 91 3.95 -5.50 13.12
CA LEU A 91 4.41 -5.75 11.76
C LEU A 91 5.06 -4.51 11.14
N ILE A 92 4.48 -3.33 11.35
CA ILE A 92 5.03 -2.04 10.88
C ILE A 92 6.38 -1.78 11.56
N ALA A 93 6.47 -2.01 12.88
CA ALA A 93 7.72 -1.87 13.63
C ALA A 93 8.80 -2.87 13.19
N ALA A 94 8.42 -3.99 12.57
CA ALA A 94 9.39 -4.96 12.06
C ALA A 94 10.16 -4.43 10.84
N LYS A 95 9.50 -3.67 9.96
CA LYS A 95 10.14 -3.03 8.80
C LYS A 95 9.35 -1.77 8.38
N PRO A 96 9.67 -0.59 8.95
CA PRO A 96 8.94 0.66 8.69
C PRO A 96 8.99 1.11 7.22
N SER A 97 10.06 0.78 6.50
CA SER A 97 10.23 1.15 5.09
C SER A 97 9.26 0.43 4.14
N GLU A 98 8.58 -0.64 4.58
CA GLU A 98 7.57 -1.36 3.80
C GLU A 98 6.17 -0.83 4.09
N LEU A 99 5.84 0.32 3.49
CA LEU A 99 4.57 1.01 3.71
C LEU A 99 3.33 0.17 3.34
N ALA A 100 3.47 -0.76 2.40
CA ALA A 100 2.41 -1.67 1.97
C ALA A 100 1.82 -2.52 3.13
N VAL A 101 2.64 -2.90 4.12
CA VAL A 101 2.17 -3.66 5.30
C VAL A 101 1.16 -2.82 6.08
N GLY A 102 1.51 -1.57 6.37
CA GLY A 102 0.61 -0.65 7.08
C GLY A 102 -0.63 -0.30 6.26
N ASN A 103 -0.48 -0.14 4.95
CA ASN A 103 -1.62 0.14 4.06
C ASN A 103 -2.65 -0.99 4.08
N VAL A 104 -2.21 -2.25 4.00
CA VAL A 104 -3.10 -3.40 4.10
C VAL A 104 -3.80 -3.46 5.46
N VAL A 105 -3.10 -3.19 6.56
CA VAL A 105 -3.74 -3.13 7.90
C VAL A 105 -4.85 -2.09 7.93
N ARG A 106 -4.60 -0.87 7.41
CA ARG A 106 -5.60 0.19 7.34
C ARG A 106 -6.77 -0.17 6.45
N ARG A 107 -6.51 -0.85 5.33
CA ARG A 107 -7.56 -1.31 4.42
C ARG A 107 -8.45 -2.38 5.07
N VAL A 108 -7.86 -3.30 5.83
CA VAL A 108 -8.61 -4.29 6.62
C VAL A 108 -9.47 -3.61 7.69
N LEU A 109 -8.95 -2.61 8.40
CA LEU A 109 -9.73 -1.83 9.36
C LEU A 109 -10.90 -1.10 8.71
N PHE A 110 -10.67 -0.53 7.52
CA PHE A 110 -11.72 0.11 6.73
C PHE A 110 -12.82 -0.88 6.33
N VAL A 111 -12.46 -2.06 5.82
CA VAL A 111 -13.43 -3.13 5.50
C VAL A 111 -14.25 -3.52 6.74
N ILE A 112 -13.63 -3.66 7.91
CA ILE A 112 -14.35 -3.98 9.15
C ILE A 112 -15.37 -2.89 9.51
N ARG A 113 -15.03 -1.61 9.33
CA ARG A 113 -15.96 -0.50 9.60
C ARG A 113 -17.09 -0.45 8.58
N GLU A 114 -16.80 -0.61 7.30
CA GLU A 114 -17.81 -0.59 6.23
C GLU A 114 -18.82 -1.73 6.40
N GLU A 115 -18.34 -2.96 6.63
CA GLU A 115 -19.22 -4.12 6.86
C GLU A 115 -20.07 -3.97 8.12
N TYR A 116 -19.52 -3.38 9.18
CA TYR A 116 -20.28 -3.08 10.40
C TYR A 116 -21.38 -2.05 10.15
N THR A 117 -21.04 -0.94 9.51
CA THR A 117 -21.98 0.15 9.20
C THR A 117 -23.05 -0.30 8.21
N ALA A 118 -22.68 -1.06 7.18
CA ALA A 118 -23.62 -1.63 6.22
C ALA A 118 -24.64 -2.54 6.92
N LYS A 119 -24.19 -3.37 7.86
CA LYS A 119 -25.06 -4.24 8.64
C LYS A 119 -25.95 -3.48 9.61
N LEU A 120 -25.44 -2.41 10.24
CA LEU A 120 -26.24 -1.54 11.10
C LEU A 120 -27.39 -0.90 10.30
N ARG A 121 -27.09 -0.36 9.12
CA ARG A 121 -28.10 0.20 8.20
C ARG A 121 -29.14 -0.85 7.79
N GLN A 122 -28.72 -2.08 7.47
CA GLN A 122 -29.67 -3.15 7.16
C GLN A 122 -30.60 -3.49 8.34
N ALA A 123 -30.10 -3.44 9.57
CA ALA A 123 -30.92 -3.67 10.77
C ALA A 123 -31.90 -2.51 11.01
N GLU A 124 -31.47 -1.27 10.78
CA GLU A 124 -32.32 -0.07 10.84
C GLU A 124 -33.40 -0.08 9.74
N ASP A 125 -33.05 -0.43 8.49
CA ASP A 125 -33.99 -0.57 7.37
C ASP A 125 -34.99 -1.70 7.61
N ALA A 126 -34.55 -2.82 8.20
CA ALA A 126 -35.44 -3.90 8.62
C ALA A 126 -36.42 -3.43 9.70
N ALA A 127 -35.97 -2.62 10.67
CA ALA A 127 -36.82 -2.02 11.69
C ALA A 127 -37.77 -0.96 11.10
N ALA A 128 -37.29 -0.14 10.16
CA ALA A 128 -38.07 0.90 9.48
C ALA A 128 -39.12 0.29 8.54
N SER A 129 -38.82 -0.82 7.85
CA SER A 129 -39.79 -1.57 7.04
C SER A 129 -40.90 -2.23 7.88
N GLY A 130 -40.65 -2.46 9.18
CA GLY A 130 -41.68 -2.83 10.16
C GLY A 130 -42.51 -1.64 10.67
N ALA A 131 -41.96 -0.43 10.61
CA ALA A 131 -42.63 0.82 10.99
C ALA A 131 -43.30 1.57 9.81
N ALA A 132 -43.00 1.18 8.56
CA ALA A 132 -43.50 1.77 7.31
C ALA A 132 -44.99 1.49 7.00
N ALA A 133 -45.81 1.32 8.04
CA ALA A 133 -47.26 1.57 7.98
C ALA A 133 -47.62 3.00 8.44
N ALA A 134 -46.67 3.82 8.90
CA ALA A 134 -46.93 5.21 9.28
C ALA A 134 -45.79 6.14 8.82
N ALA A 135 -46.16 7.10 7.97
CA ALA A 135 -45.37 8.23 7.48
C ALA A 135 -44.43 7.96 6.29
N ALA A 136 -45.00 8.12 5.09
CA ALA A 136 -44.26 8.48 3.90
C ALA A 136 -44.03 10.00 3.84
N ALA A 137 -42.95 10.37 3.14
CA ALA A 137 -42.56 11.69 2.63
C ALA A 137 -41.57 12.49 3.48
N GLU A 138 -40.28 12.39 3.13
CA GLU A 138 -39.48 13.55 2.73
C GLU A 138 -38.27 13.08 1.89
N VAL A 139 -38.22 13.53 0.62
CA VAL A 139 -37.07 13.33 -0.26
C VAL A 139 -36.03 14.38 0.12
N SER A 140 -35.13 14.01 1.01
CA SER A 140 -33.95 14.80 1.35
C SER A 140 -32.90 14.62 0.26
N VAL A 141 -32.72 15.64 -0.58
CA VAL A 141 -31.54 15.77 -1.43
C VAL A 141 -30.33 15.93 -0.50
N PRO A 142 -29.25 15.14 -0.62
CA PRO A 142 -28.11 15.28 0.29
C PRO A 142 -27.49 16.68 0.12
N SER A 143 -27.43 17.42 1.22
CA SER A 143 -26.84 18.75 1.26
C SER A 143 -25.33 18.67 1.06
N LEU A 144 -24.72 19.76 0.59
CA LEU A 144 -23.28 19.91 0.38
C LEU A 144 -22.47 19.55 1.65
N GLU A 145 -23.08 19.70 2.83
CA GLU A 145 -22.53 19.31 4.13
C GLU A 145 -22.40 17.79 4.31
N THR A 146 -23.29 16.98 3.74
CA THR A 146 -23.16 15.50 3.75
C THR A 146 -22.07 15.02 2.78
N VAL A 147 -21.77 15.82 1.76
CA VAL A 147 -20.75 15.51 0.73
C VAL A 147 -19.36 16.02 1.14
N LEU A 148 -19.28 17.13 1.88
CA LEU A 148 -18.01 17.76 2.31
C LEU A 148 -17.68 17.50 3.78
N GLY A 149 -18.69 17.38 4.63
CA GLY A 149 -18.59 17.02 6.04
C GLY A 149 -18.90 15.53 6.20
N GLY A 150 -17.89 14.70 5.98
CA GLY A 150 -17.90 13.32 6.45
C GLY A 150 -17.88 13.27 7.97
N GLU A 151 -18.94 13.72 8.64
CA GLU A 151 -19.37 13.08 9.87
C GLU A 151 -19.96 11.73 9.43
N GLN A 152 -19.06 10.78 9.14
CA GLN A 152 -19.40 9.39 9.36
C GLN A 152 -19.88 9.37 10.81
N LEU A 153 -21.20 9.21 11.01
CA LEU A 153 -21.80 8.92 12.31
C LEU A 153 -20.78 8.08 13.07
N GLU A 154 -20.26 8.58 14.18
CA GLU A 154 -19.39 7.81 15.07
C GLU A 154 -20.23 6.62 15.54
N ALA A 155 -20.24 5.57 14.73
CA ALA A 155 -21.03 4.40 14.97
C ALA A 155 -20.43 3.77 16.22
N ASP A 156 -21.24 3.58 17.25
CA ASP A 156 -20.79 2.86 18.44
C ASP A 156 -20.45 1.43 18.03
N PHE A 157 -19.18 1.14 17.73
CA PHE A 157 -18.65 -0.19 17.35
C PHE A 157 -18.67 -1.20 18.50
N SER A 158 -19.34 -0.84 19.60
CA SER A 158 -19.49 -1.62 20.82
C SER A 158 -20.71 -2.54 20.80
N ALA A 159 -21.66 -2.35 19.87
CA ALA A 159 -22.82 -3.23 19.77
C ALA A 159 -22.44 -4.57 19.09
N PRO A 160 -22.77 -5.72 19.70
CA PRO A 160 -22.54 -7.02 19.08
C PRO A 160 -23.59 -7.29 18.00
N LEU A 161 -23.14 -7.48 16.76
CA LEU A 161 -24.00 -7.89 15.65
C LEU A 161 -23.78 -9.38 15.33
N PRO A 162 -24.85 -10.19 15.21
CA PRO A 162 -24.74 -11.59 14.81
C PRO A 162 -24.18 -11.69 13.38
N ASP A 163 -23.48 -12.77 13.01
CA ASP A 163 -22.95 -13.04 11.66
C ASP A 163 -22.00 -11.99 11.04
N LEU A 164 -21.57 -10.96 11.78
CA LEU A 164 -20.60 -9.96 11.29
C LEU A 164 -19.29 -10.61 10.85
N LYS A 165 -18.88 -11.69 11.53
CA LYS A 165 -17.65 -12.42 11.23
C LYS A 165 -17.63 -13.00 9.81
N GLN A 166 -18.77 -13.49 9.30
CA GLN A 166 -18.84 -14.07 7.97
C GLN A 166 -18.66 -12.98 6.90
N LEU A 167 -19.39 -11.87 7.04
CA LEU A 167 -19.30 -10.70 6.16
C LEU A 167 -17.87 -10.14 6.08
N ILE A 168 -17.20 -9.97 7.24
CA ILE A 168 -15.81 -9.51 7.25
C ILE A 168 -14.89 -10.51 6.53
N ILE A 169 -15.06 -11.82 6.74
CA ILE A 169 -14.23 -12.82 6.06
C ILE A 169 -14.46 -12.79 4.54
N GLU A 170 -15.70 -12.59 4.10
CA GLU A 170 -16.05 -12.43 2.68
C GLU A 170 -15.39 -11.18 2.09
N GLY A 171 -15.53 -10.02 2.72
CA GLY A 171 -14.87 -8.78 2.28
C GLY A 171 -13.34 -8.88 2.26
N LEU A 172 -12.73 -9.64 3.19
CA LEU A 172 -11.30 -9.92 3.16
C LEU A 172 -10.87 -10.88 2.04
N ASN A 173 -11.74 -11.81 1.63
CA ASN A 173 -11.48 -12.67 0.47
C ASN A 173 -11.61 -11.87 -0.83
N GLU A 174 -12.56 -10.95 -0.91
CA GLU A 174 -12.70 -10.02 -2.04
C GLU A 174 -11.47 -9.12 -2.17
N LEU A 175 -11.01 -8.50 -1.08
CA LEU A 175 -9.78 -7.72 -1.08
C LEU A 175 -8.55 -8.54 -1.51
N LYS A 176 -8.52 -9.84 -1.16
CA LYS A 176 -7.45 -10.74 -1.60
C LYS A 176 -7.53 -11.00 -3.11
N ALA A 177 -8.72 -11.27 -3.64
CA ALA A 177 -8.93 -11.47 -5.07
C ALA A 177 -8.56 -10.20 -5.85
N GLU A 178 -8.98 -9.02 -5.37
CA GLU A 178 -8.62 -7.73 -5.94
C GLU A 178 -7.10 -7.57 -6.04
N LEU A 179 -6.36 -7.88 -4.96
CA LEU A 179 -4.90 -7.81 -4.95
C LEU A 179 -4.24 -8.76 -5.97
N GLU A 180 -4.80 -9.95 -6.18
CA GLU A 180 -4.27 -10.94 -7.11
C GLU A 180 -4.55 -10.58 -8.58
N GLU A 181 -5.71 -10.01 -8.89
CA GLU A 181 -6.14 -9.64 -10.24
C GLU A 181 -5.62 -8.27 -10.69
N MET A 182 -5.20 -7.43 -9.76
CA MET A 182 -4.78 -6.04 -9.99
C MET A 182 -3.78 -5.86 -11.15
N ASN A 183 -2.77 -6.73 -11.25
CA ASN A 183 -1.78 -6.63 -12.32
C ASN A 183 -2.39 -6.90 -13.70
N SER A 184 -3.35 -7.83 -13.81
CA SER A 184 -4.05 -8.12 -15.07
C SER A 184 -4.82 -6.89 -15.55
N VAL A 185 -5.57 -6.26 -14.65
CA VAL A 185 -6.37 -5.07 -14.95
C VAL A 185 -5.49 -3.89 -15.39
N ILE A 186 -4.34 -3.69 -14.73
CA ILE A 186 -3.37 -2.67 -15.13
C ILE A 186 -2.77 -2.97 -16.51
N CYS A 187 -2.50 -4.24 -16.82
CA CYS A 187 -1.94 -4.65 -18.11
C CYS A 187 -2.91 -4.44 -19.27
N GLU A 188 -4.21 -4.63 -19.07
CA GLU A 188 -5.23 -4.36 -20.09
C GLU A 188 -5.22 -2.90 -20.54
N ARG A 189 -4.91 -1.98 -19.62
CA ARG A 189 -4.81 -0.53 -19.90
C ARG A 189 -3.49 -0.09 -20.51
N ALA A 190 -2.53 -1.00 -20.67
CA ALA A 190 -1.21 -0.66 -21.21
C ALA A 190 -1.27 -0.13 -22.65
N ALA A 191 -2.18 -0.69 -23.46
CA ALA A 191 -2.39 -0.29 -24.85
C ALA A 191 -2.98 1.13 -25.00
N GLU A 192 -3.61 1.67 -23.96
CA GLU A 192 -4.12 3.05 -23.96
C GLU A 192 -3.03 4.08 -23.62
N THR A 193 -1.95 3.64 -22.98
CA THR A 193 -0.90 4.51 -22.43
C THR A 193 0.29 4.65 -23.38
N ILE A 194 0.76 3.52 -23.92
CA ILE A 194 1.93 3.45 -24.79
C ILE A 194 1.43 3.41 -26.23
N HIS A 195 1.94 4.26 -27.11
CA HIS A 195 1.58 4.23 -28.53
C HIS A 195 2.71 3.65 -29.39
N ALA A 196 2.40 3.36 -30.65
CA ALA A 196 3.38 2.84 -31.61
C ALA A 196 4.48 3.88 -31.92
N ASN A 197 5.69 3.37 -32.13
CA ASN A 197 6.92 4.13 -32.39
C ASN A 197 7.28 5.14 -31.30
N GLU A 198 6.78 4.94 -30.07
CA GLU A 198 7.20 5.73 -28.91
C GLU A 198 8.48 5.18 -28.28
N VAL A 199 9.30 6.08 -27.76
CA VAL A 199 10.45 5.77 -26.92
C VAL A 199 10.06 5.96 -25.47
N VAL A 200 10.01 4.87 -24.73
CA VAL A 200 9.63 4.84 -23.31
C VAL A 200 10.88 4.71 -22.44
N LEU A 201 11.02 5.56 -21.42
CA LEU A 201 12.09 5.42 -20.41
C LEU A 201 11.54 4.79 -19.13
N THR A 202 12.27 3.84 -18.55
CA THR A 202 11.97 3.26 -17.24
C THR A 202 13.25 3.06 -16.41
N LEU A 203 13.10 2.82 -15.10
CA LEU A 203 14.20 2.66 -14.16
C LEU A 203 14.14 1.30 -13.45
N GLY A 204 15.29 0.65 -13.34
CA GLY A 204 15.46 -0.55 -12.53
C GLY A 204 14.52 -1.66 -12.96
N ARG A 205 13.98 -2.41 -11.99
CA ARG A 205 13.05 -3.50 -12.25
C ARG A 205 11.83 -3.44 -11.33
N SER A 206 10.65 -3.53 -11.96
CA SER A 206 9.36 -3.64 -11.28
C SER A 206 8.51 -4.66 -12.01
N ALA A 207 7.97 -5.63 -11.27
CA ALA A 207 7.14 -6.70 -11.85
C ALA A 207 5.89 -6.14 -12.55
N THR A 208 5.26 -5.10 -11.98
CA THR A 208 4.07 -4.47 -12.57
C THR A 208 4.42 -3.76 -13.88
N VAL A 209 5.55 -3.03 -13.94
CA VAL A 209 5.99 -2.34 -15.17
C VAL A 209 6.45 -3.35 -16.23
N GLU A 210 7.15 -4.41 -15.82
CA GLU A 210 7.54 -5.52 -16.70
C GLU A 210 6.32 -6.14 -17.38
N GLN A 211 5.31 -6.55 -16.61
CA GLN A 211 4.06 -7.11 -17.15
C GLN A 211 3.29 -6.10 -18.01
N PHE A 212 3.25 -4.84 -17.60
CA PHE A 212 2.60 -3.76 -18.36
C PHE A 212 3.23 -3.57 -19.76
N LEU A 213 4.56 -3.52 -19.83
CA LEU A 213 5.28 -3.39 -21.11
C LEU A 213 5.13 -4.64 -21.99
N LEU A 214 5.15 -5.83 -21.39
CA LEU A 214 4.94 -7.09 -22.11
C LEU A 214 3.53 -7.18 -22.70
N ALA A 215 2.50 -6.80 -21.93
CA ALA A 215 1.12 -6.77 -22.40
C ALA A 215 0.92 -5.78 -23.55
N ALA A 216 1.52 -4.59 -23.46
CA ALA A 216 1.53 -3.63 -24.57
C ALA A 216 2.22 -4.22 -25.82
N ALA A 217 3.36 -4.89 -25.65
CA ALA A 217 4.07 -5.51 -26.77
C ALA A 217 3.28 -6.63 -27.45
N ASP A 218 2.58 -7.46 -26.69
CA ASP A 218 1.73 -8.52 -27.25
C ASP A 218 0.54 -7.96 -28.03
N HIS A 219 -0.05 -6.85 -27.56
CA HIS A 219 -1.09 -6.13 -28.29
C HIS A 219 -0.56 -5.55 -29.61
N TYR A 220 0.57 -4.84 -29.58
CA TYR A 220 1.14 -4.21 -30.77
C TYR A 220 1.75 -5.20 -31.77
N ARG A 221 2.25 -6.35 -31.30
CA ARG A 221 2.72 -7.42 -32.19
C ARG A 221 1.60 -7.92 -33.11
N LYS A 222 0.37 -8.02 -32.61
CA LYS A 222 -0.81 -8.37 -33.44
C LYS A 222 -1.11 -7.31 -34.51
N ALA A 223 -0.88 -6.04 -34.18
CA ALA A 223 -1.05 -4.91 -35.09
C ALA A 223 0.15 -4.66 -36.03
N ARG A 224 1.23 -5.46 -35.93
CA ARG A 224 2.53 -5.24 -36.61
C ARG A 224 3.17 -3.88 -36.31
N LEU A 225 2.97 -3.38 -35.10
CA LEU A 225 3.56 -2.14 -34.60
C LEU A 225 4.60 -2.48 -33.53
N THR A 226 5.56 -1.57 -33.36
CA THR A 226 6.64 -1.70 -32.37
C THR A 226 6.81 -0.40 -31.60
N PHE A 227 7.41 -0.49 -30.43
CA PHE A 227 7.86 0.65 -29.63
C PHE A 227 9.20 0.27 -29.00
N SER A 228 9.94 1.28 -28.54
CA SER A 228 11.30 1.10 -28.02
C SER A 228 11.34 1.48 -26.54
N VAL A 229 12.12 0.75 -25.74
CA VAL A 229 12.24 0.96 -24.30
C VAL A 229 13.68 1.21 -23.93
N ILE A 230 13.92 2.33 -23.24
CA ILE A 230 15.19 2.67 -22.62
C ILE A 230 15.07 2.32 -21.13
N VAL A 231 16.00 1.50 -20.65
CA VAL A 231 16.04 1.04 -19.25
C VAL A 231 17.28 1.61 -18.58
N ALA A 232 17.07 2.49 -17.60
CA ALA A 232 18.11 2.91 -16.68
C ALA A 232 18.37 1.79 -15.66
N GLU A 233 19.64 1.45 -15.44
CA GLU A 233 20.04 0.23 -14.73
C GLU A 233 19.75 0.22 -13.22
N ALA A 234 19.56 1.38 -12.59
CA ALA A 234 19.40 1.55 -11.15
C ALA A 234 20.62 1.05 -10.36
N ALA A 235 21.78 1.68 -10.61
CA ALA A 235 22.97 1.53 -9.80
C ALA A 235 22.69 1.99 -8.35
N PRO A 236 23.23 1.30 -7.32
CA PRO A 236 24.23 0.22 -7.39
C PRO A 236 23.65 -1.19 -7.60
N GLY A 237 22.32 -1.35 -7.56
CA GLY A 237 21.68 -2.68 -7.60
C GLY A 237 21.62 -3.34 -8.98
N LEU A 238 21.80 -2.57 -10.07
CA LEU A 238 21.82 -3.03 -11.48
C LEU A 238 20.62 -3.89 -11.88
N ARG A 239 19.48 -3.70 -11.20
CA ARG A 239 18.28 -4.54 -11.39
C ARG A 239 17.66 -4.34 -12.77
N GLY A 240 17.93 -3.20 -13.43
CA GLY A 240 17.42 -2.92 -14.78
C GLY A 240 17.94 -3.87 -15.85
N HIS A 241 19.09 -4.52 -15.65
CA HIS A 241 19.62 -5.49 -16.62
C HIS A 241 18.73 -6.73 -16.73
N GLU A 242 18.12 -7.18 -15.62
CA GLU A 242 17.15 -8.27 -15.63
C GLU A 242 15.89 -7.90 -16.42
N LEU A 243 15.38 -6.68 -16.23
CA LEU A 243 14.22 -6.17 -16.95
C LEU A 243 14.51 -6.09 -18.46
N ALA A 244 15.65 -5.52 -18.83
CA ALA A 244 16.05 -5.40 -20.22
C ALA A 244 16.15 -6.78 -20.90
N ARG A 245 16.68 -7.79 -20.21
CA ARG A 245 16.73 -9.17 -20.70
C ARG A 245 15.33 -9.75 -20.94
N ALA A 246 14.39 -9.54 -20.00
CA ALA A 246 13.01 -10.01 -20.13
C ALA A 246 12.29 -9.34 -21.31
N LEU A 247 12.44 -8.03 -21.48
CA LEU A 247 11.83 -7.27 -22.57
C LEU A 247 12.45 -7.64 -23.94
N ALA A 248 13.77 -7.83 -24.00
CA ALA A 248 14.47 -8.29 -25.20
C ALA A 248 14.00 -9.70 -25.63
N ALA A 249 13.78 -10.61 -24.67
CA ALA A 249 13.25 -11.94 -24.94
C ALA A 249 11.83 -11.90 -25.53
N ALA A 250 11.05 -10.87 -25.20
CA ALA A 250 9.75 -10.60 -25.80
C ALA A 250 9.84 -9.84 -27.14
N GLY A 251 11.03 -9.57 -27.68
CA GLY A 251 11.21 -8.91 -28.98
C GLY A 251 10.90 -7.41 -28.97
N ILE A 252 10.98 -6.76 -27.81
CA ILE A 252 10.91 -5.30 -27.69
C ILE A 252 12.30 -4.73 -27.92
N GLU A 253 12.41 -3.66 -28.72
CA GLU A 253 13.68 -2.94 -28.89
C GLU A 253 14.07 -2.28 -27.57
N THR A 254 15.13 -2.78 -26.94
CA THR A 254 15.51 -2.41 -25.58
C THR A 254 16.94 -1.88 -25.55
N THR A 255 17.11 -0.71 -24.95
CA THR A 255 18.42 -0.07 -24.74
C THR A 255 18.68 0.07 -23.26
N VAL A 256 19.84 -0.37 -22.77
CA VAL A 256 20.25 -0.16 -21.38
C VAL A 256 21.17 1.06 -21.30
N ILE A 257 20.93 1.91 -20.31
CA ILE A 257 21.76 3.08 -20.02
C ILE A 257 22.19 3.10 -18.56
N SER A 258 23.27 3.82 -18.27
CA SER A 258 23.60 4.20 -16.90
C SER A 258 22.69 5.31 -16.41
N ASP A 259 22.48 5.39 -15.10
CA ASP A 259 21.59 6.39 -14.50
C ASP A 259 22.08 7.83 -14.76
N SER A 260 23.40 8.02 -14.89
CA SER A 260 24.00 9.31 -15.26
C SER A 260 23.67 9.76 -16.70
N ALA A 261 23.34 8.83 -17.60
CA ALA A 261 23.04 9.14 -19.00
C ALA A 261 21.57 9.52 -19.22
N VAL A 262 20.72 9.45 -18.18
CA VAL A 262 19.29 9.78 -18.24
C VAL A 262 19.06 11.16 -18.85
N PHE A 263 19.72 12.20 -18.34
CA PHE A 263 19.50 13.57 -18.82
C PHE A 263 19.92 13.74 -20.29
N ALA A 264 21.01 13.07 -20.70
CA ALA A 264 21.53 13.15 -22.07
C ALA A 264 20.59 12.50 -23.11
N ILE A 265 19.86 11.45 -22.71
CA ILE A 265 18.95 10.74 -23.61
C ILE A 265 17.50 11.24 -23.52
N MET A 266 17.14 11.95 -22.46
CA MET A 266 15.77 12.38 -22.17
C MET A 266 15.13 13.17 -23.33
N ALA A 267 15.91 13.95 -24.09
CA ALA A 267 15.41 14.67 -25.28
C ALA A 267 14.86 13.77 -26.40
N ARG A 268 15.15 12.47 -26.38
CA ARG A 268 14.64 11.46 -27.33
C ARG A 268 13.47 10.65 -26.77
N VAL A 269 13.17 10.79 -25.48
CA VAL A 269 12.14 10.03 -24.77
C VAL A 269 10.79 10.71 -24.97
N ASN A 270 9.76 9.93 -25.28
CA ASN A 270 8.40 10.44 -25.42
C ASN A 270 7.60 10.34 -24.12
N LYS A 271 7.85 9.31 -23.31
CA LYS A 271 7.16 9.07 -22.03
C LYS A 271 8.09 8.41 -21.03
N VAL A 272 7.96 8.77 -19.76
CA VAL A 272 8.60 8.05 -18.66
C VAL A 272 7.58 7.17 -17.97
N ILE A 273 7.84 5.86 -17.89
CA ILE A 273 7.06 4.92 -17.07
C ILE A 273 7.83 4.65 -15.79
N MET A 274 7.36 5.26 -14.71
CA MET A 274 8.01 5.21 -13.41
C MET A 274 7.45 4.07 -12.55
N PRO A 275 8.31 3.18 -12.02
CA PRO A 275 7.90 2.26 -10.98
C PRO A 275 7.77 2.97 -9.64
N THR A 276 6.88 2.48 -8.77
CA THR A 276 6.74 3.01 -7.42
C THR A 276 6.77 1.91 -6.36
N HIS A 277 7.30 2.26 -5.19
CA HIS A 277 7.22 1.48 -3.97
C HIS A 277 5.96 1.81 -3.18
N ALA A 278 5.67 3.11 -3.01
CA ALA A 278 4.45 3.61 -2.36
C ALA A 278 4.06 4.99 -2.90
N VAL A 279 2.77 5.34 -2.78
CA VAL A 279 2.26 6.68 -3.08
C VAL A 279 1.75 7.28 -1.78
N VAL A 280 2.24 8.45 -1.38
CA VAL A 280 1.93 9.05 -0.07
C VAL A 280 0.76 10.04 -0.14
N ALA A 281 0.34 10.58 1.00
CA ALA A 281 -0.93 11.30 1.13
C ALA A 281 -1.08 12.53 0.24
N ASN A 282 0.02 13.27 0.03
CA ASN A 282 0.04 14.45 -0.83
C ASN A 282 0.11 14.12 -2.33
N GLY A 283 0.05 12.83 -2.70
CA GLY A 283 0.22 12.37 -4.07
C GLY A 283 1.68 12.32 -4.51
N GLY A 284 2.65 12.42 -3.60
CA GLY A 284 4.05 12.14 -3.90
C GLY A 284 4.33 10.64 -4.00
N LEU A 285 5.47 10.29 -4.57
CA LEU A 285 5.93 8.91 -4.74
C LEU A 285 7.08 8.62 -3.80
N VAL A 286 7.14 7.39 -3.31
CA VAL A 286 8.36 6.78 -2.80
C VAL A 286 8.76 5.73 -3.83
N ALA A 287 9.91 5.88 -4.47
CA ALA A 287 10.40 4.97 -5.49
C ALA A 287 11.87 4.61 -5.25
N GLY A 288 12.44 3.72 -6.06
CA GLY A 288 13.86 3.38 -5.95
C GLY A 288 14.76 4.60 -6.15
N CYS A 289 15.95 4.56 -5.56
CA CYS A 289 16.97 5.60 -5.75
C CYS A 289 17.21 5.91 -7.23
N GLY A 290 17.35 7.19 -7.57
CA GLY A 290 17.55 7.67 -8.93
C GLY A 290 16.25 8.04 -9.66
N SER A 291 15.08 7.62 -9.15
CA SER A 291 13.78 8.02 -9.72
C SER A 291 13.57 9.53 -9.68
N TYR A 292 14.05 10.22 -8.62
CA TYR A 292 13.91 11.67 -8.52
C TYR A 292 14.65 12.39 -9.64
N MET A 293 15.86 11.95 -9.99
CA MET A 293 16.65 12.53 -11.09
C MET A 293 15.94 12.37 -12.43
N ILE A 294 15.31 11.22 -12.67
CA ILE A 294 14.52 10.98 -13.89
C ILE A 294 13.30 11.91 -13.92
N ALA A 295 12.56 12.02 -12.82
CA ALA A 295 11.39 12.88 -12.74
C ALA A 295 11.73 14.35 -12.98
N LEU A 296 12.84 14.83 -12.41
CA LEU A 296 13.32 16.19 -12.60
C LEU A 296 13.76 16.45 -14.05
N ALA A 297 14.52 15.52 -14.64
CA ALA A 297 14.93 15.59 -16.04
C ALA A 297 13.74 15.59 -17.00
N ALA A 298 12.73 14.76 -16.70
CA ALA A 298 11.50 14.68 -17.48
C ALA A 298 10.71 15.99 -17.39
N LYS A 299 10.62 16.59 -16.20
CA LYS A 299 9.95 17.88 -16.00
C LYS A 299 10.60 19.00 -16.81
N GLU A 300 11.93 19.10 -16.78
CA GLU A 300 12.67 20.14 -17.50
C GLU A 300 12.46 20.04 -19.01
N LEU A 301 12.40 18.82 -19.55
CA LEU A 301 12.18 18.56 -20.96
C LEU A 301 10.70 18.36 -21.34
N SER A 302 9.78 18.63 -20.40
CA SER A 302 8.33 18.48 -20.58
C SER A 302 7.91 17.09 -21.09
N VAL A 303 8.63 16.04 -20.68
CA VAL A 303 8.29 14.65 -20.96
C VAL A 303 7.31 14.16 -19.89
N PRO A 304 6.15 13.62 -20.27
CA PRO A 304 5.15 13.18 -19.30
C PRO A 304 5.64 11.96 -18.48
N VAL A 305 5.45 12.03 -17.17
CA VAL A 305 5.77 10.97 -16.20
C VAL A 305 4.50 10.23 -15.80
N VAL A 306 4.43 8.96 -16.18
CA VAL A 306 3.35 8.04 -15.84
C VAL A 306 3.82 7.06 -14.77
N CYS A 307 3.23 7.12 -13.58
CA CYS A 307 3.50 6.18 -12.50
C CYS A 307 2.54 4.99 -12.58
N VAL A 308 3.07 3.78 -12.72
CA VAL A 308 2.26 2.55 -12.70
C VAL A 308 2.25 1.97 -11.29
N THR A 309 1.08 1.95 -10.65
CA THR A 309 0.92 1.57 -9.25
C THR A 309 -0.35 0.79 -8.97
N GLY A 310 -0.34 0.06 -7.87
CA GLY A 310 -1.53 -0.59 -7.33
C GLY A 310 -2.15 0.21 -6.20
N LEU A 311 -3.46 0.11 -5.99
CA LEU A 311 -4.13 0.81 -4.88
C LEU A 311 -3.59 0.40 -3.50
N TYR A 312 -3.13 -0.84 -3.32
CA TYR A 312 -2.51 -1.29 -2.06
C TYR A 312 -1.20 -0.55 -1.70
N LYS A 313 -0.59 0.16 -2.65
CA LYS A 313 0.60 1.00 -2.43
C LYS A 313 0.25 2.43 -2.00
N LEU A 314 -1.03 2.82 -2.03
CA LEU A 314 -1.47 4.12 -1.52
C LEU A 314 -1.35 4.16 0.00
N CYS A 315 -0.63 5.15 0.51
CA CYS A 315 -0.32 5.34 1.90
C CYS A 315 -0.89 6.67 2.38
N PRO A 316 -1.71 6.70 3.45
CA PRO A 316 -2.26 7.93 4.00
C PRO A 316 -1.26 8.72 4.87
N LEU A 317 0.01 8.30 4.94
CA LEU A 317 1.05 9.04 5.66
C LEU A 317 1.53 10.24 4.86
N PHE A 318 1.87 11.32 5.56
CA PHE A 318 2.38 12.55 4.96
C PHE A 318 3.92 12.60 5.03
N PRO A 319 4.62 12.95 3.94
CA PRO A 319 6.07 13.18 3.98
C PRO A 319 6.36 14.55 4.63
N HIS A 320 7.02 14.56 5.77
CA HIS A 320 7.47 15.81 6.39
C HIS A 320 8.82 16.27 5.84
N ASP A 321 9.68 15.32 5.49
CA ASP A 321 11.01 15.55 4.93
C ASP A 321 11.33 14.54 3.81
N GLN A 322 12.32 14.85 3.00
CA GLN A 322 12.81 14.02 1.90
C GLN A 322 13.28 12.64 2.38
N ASP A 323 13.87 12.57 3.58
CA ASP A 323 14.43 11.34 4.14
C ASP A 323 13.42 10.53 4.98
N THR A 324 12.20 11.03 5.16
CA THR A 324 11.18 10.41 6.05
C THR A 324 10.90 8.94 5.73
N PHE A 325 10.94 8.57 4.44
CA PHE A 325 10.62 7.21 3.98
C PHE A 325 11.81 6.45 3.39
N ASN A 326 13.01 7.01 3.49
CA ASN A 326 14.21 6.39 2.97
C ASN A 326 14.72 5.31 3.93
N CYS A 327 15.55 4.41 3.41
CA CYS A 327 16.33 3.51 4.25
C CYS A 327 17.72 3.28 3.65
N LEU A 328 18.72 3.20 4.52
CA LEU A 328 20.07 2.87 4.10
C LEU A 328 20.23 1.35 3.97
N LEU A 329 20.75 0.93 2.82
CA LEU A 329 21.17 -0.44 2.54
C LEU A 329 22.65 -0.62 2.92
N ALA A 330 23.12 -1.85 2.79
CA ALA A 330 24.53 -2.16 3.03
C ALA A 330 25.42 -1.34 2.06
N PRO A 331 26.45 -0.64 2.57
CA PRO A 331 27.38 0.12 1.74
C PRO A 331 28.19 -0.75 0.77
N SER A 332 28.25 -2.06 1.01
CA SER A 332 28.97 -3.04 0.19
C SER A 332 28.55 -3.06 -1.28
N ALA A 333 27.34 -2.58 -1.60
CA ALA A 333 26.89 -2.47 -2.98
C ALA A 333 27.53 -1.27 -3.72
N VAL A 334 27.92 -0.23 -2.99
CA VAL A 334 28.55 0.99 -3.53
C VAL A 334 30.07 0.84 -3.51
N LEU A 335 30.64 0.46 -2.37
CA LEU A 335 32.06 0.21 -2.21
C LEU A 335 32.29 -1.26 -1.78
N PRO A 336 32.95 -2.08 -2.61
CA PRO A 336 33.31 -3.44 -2.25
C PRO A 336 34.21 -3.47 -1.00
N TYR A 337 34.06 -4.50 -0.18
CA TYR A 337 34.83 -4.64 1.07
C TYR A 337 36.34 -4.83 0.85
N GLU A 338 36.75 -5.23 -0.35
CA GLU A 338 38.15 -5.44 -0.71
C GLU A 338 38.98 -4.14 -0.58
N ASP A 339 38.35 -2.98 -0.73
CA ASP A 339 38.98 -1.66 -0.64
C ASP A 339 39.02 -1.14 0.81
N THR A 340 39.62 -1.93 1.70
CA THR A 340 39.65 -1.69 3.16
C THR A 340 40.36 -0.39 3.55
N GLU A 341 41.42 -0.02 2.83
CA GLU A 341 42.16 1.24 3.07
C GLU A 341 41.29 2.49 2.84
N LEU A 342 40.37 2.42 1.87
CA LEU A 342 39.44 3.51 1.57
C LEU A 342 38.30 3.55 2.59
N ALA A 343 37.76 2.39 2.98
CA ALA A 343 36.65 2.28 3.91
C ALA A 343 36.93 2.89 5.30
N GLU A 344 38.19 2.92 5.75
CA GLU A 344 38.56 3.53 7.04
C GLU A 344 38.53 5.08 7.01
N SER A 345 38.60 5.68 5.82
CA SER A 345 38.74 7.13 5.65
C SER A 345 37.52 7.83 5.07
N ILE A 346 36.54 7.08 4.56
CA ILE A 346 35.37 7.63 3.85
C ILE A 346 34.05 7.12 4.44
N GLU A 347 33.04 7.99 4.44
CA GLU A 347 31.67 7.61 4.75
C GLU A 347 30.95 7.19 3.45
N VAL A 348 30.44 5.95 3.41
CA VAL A 348 29.73 5.41 2.25
C VAL A 348 28.26 5.24 2.58
N LEU A 349 27.40 5.99 1.90
CA LEU A 349 25.95 5.92 2.04
C LEU A 349 25.32 5.18 0.84
N ASN A 350 24.30 4.38 1.11
CA ASN A 350 23.55 3.64 0.09
C ASN A 350 22.04 3.79 0.34
N PRO A 351 21.43 4.92 -0.04
CA PRO A 351 19.98 5.11 0.08
C PRO A 351 19.22 4.16 -0.86
N ALA A 352 18.17 3.52 -0.36
CA ALA A 352 17.34 2.60 -1.13
C ALA A 352 16.29 3.31 -1.97
N TYR A 353 15.73 4.39 -1.43
CA TYR A 353 14.52 5.03 -1.94
C TYR A 353 14.67 6.54 -2.02
N ASP A 354 13.98 7.13 -2.98
CA ASP A 354 13.81 8.57 -3.11
C ASP A 354 12.33 8.94 -2.93
N TYR A 355 12.09 10.10 -2.33
CA TYR A 355 10.80 10.77 -2.35
C TYR A 355 10.70 11.68 -3.59
N ILE A 356 9.64 11.53 -4.39
CA ILE A 356 9.36 12.38 -5.54
C ILE A 356 8.09 13.21 -5.25
N PRO A 357 8.17 14.54 -5.32
CA PRO A 357 7.02 15.41 -5.07
C PRO A 357 5.94 15.20 -6.15
N PRO A 358 4.66 15.43 -5.80
CA PRO A 358 3.53 15.23 -6.69
C PRO A 358 3.60 16.07 -7.99
N GLU A 359 4.29 17.20 -7.97
CA GLU A 359 4.40 18.14 -9.10
C GLU A 359 5.20 17.60 -10.30
N LEU A 360 6.01 16.57 -10.07
CA LEU A 360 6.82 15.91 -11.09
C LEU A 360 6.12 14.69 -11.70
N VAL A 361 4.90 14.37 -11.28
CA VAL A 361 4.13 13.22 -11.74
C VAL A 361 2.88 13.71 -12.46
N ASP A 362 2.66 13.27 -13.69
CA ASP A 362 1.52 13.73 -14.48
C ASP A 362 0.30 12.80 -14.33
N LEU A 363 0.55 11.48 -14.29
CA LEU A 363 -0.52 10.49 -14.28
C LEU A 363 -0.18 9.27 -13.42
N TYR A 364 -1.13 8.86 -12.60
CA TYR A 364 -1.14 7.60 -11.88
C TYR A 364 -1.99 6.57 -12.61
N MET A 365 -1.37 5.52 -13.13
CA MET A 365 -2.09 4.37 -13.69
C MET A 365 -2.32 3.32 -12.61
N THR A 366 -3.57 3.16 -12.20
CA THR A 366 -4.02 2.21 -11.18
C THR A 366 -4.98 1.17 -11.74
N ASN A 367 -5.39 0.17 -10.95
CA ASN A 367 -6.38 -0.83 -11.37
C ASN A 367 -7.78 -0.26 -11.62
N ILE A 368 -8.15 0.85 -10.97
CA ILE A 368 -9.44 1.54 -11.23
C ILE A 368 -9.34 2.50 -12.42
N GLY A 369 -8.14 3.03 -12.69
CA GLY A 369 -7.83 3.79 -13.88
C GLY A 369 -6.75 4.85 -13.71
N GLY A 370 -6.72 5.77 -14.68
CA GLY A 370 -5.80 6.90 -14.71
C GLY A 370 -6.27 8.04 -13.82
N HIS A 371 -5.43 8.47 -12.88
CA HIS A 371 -5.72 9.56 -11.94
C HIS A 371 -4.63 10.62 -11.94
N GLN A 372 -5.01 11.88 -11.79
CA GLN A 372 -4.07 12.96 -11.53
C GLN A 372 -3.59 12.91 -10.06
N PRO A 373 -2.40 13.45 -9.73
CA PRO A 373 -1.93 13.55 -8.36
C PRO A 373 -2.93 14.25 -7.42
N SER A 374 -3.65 15.25 -7.93
CA SER A 374 -4.69 15.96 -7.20
C SER A 374 -5.89 15.08 -6.82
N TYR A 375 -6.11 13.93 -7.46
CA TYR A 375 -7.21 13.02 -7.14
C TYR A 375 -6.84 12.02 -6.02
N ILE A 376 -5.56 11.91 -5.66
CA ILE A 376 -5.08 10.95 -4.66
C ILE A 376 -5.73 11.15 -3.30
N TYR A 377 -6.00 12.40 -2.87
CA TYR A 377 -6.67 12.66 -1.59
C TYR A 377 -8.06 12.01 -1.53
N ARG A 378 -8.77 11.97 -2.66
CA ARG A 378 -10.11 11.40 -2.75
C ARG A 378 -10.05 9.89 -2.69
N LEU A 379 -9.09 9.28 -3.39
CA LEU A 379 -8.83 7.85 -3.27
C LEU A 379 -8.48 7.47 -1.83
N LEU A 380 -7.72 8.28 -1.11
CA LEU A 380 -7.43 7.99 0.29
C LEU A 380 -8.67 8.06 1.18
N ALA A 381 -9.58 9.00 0.93
CA ALA A 381 -10.84 9.10 1.65
C ALA A 381 -11.81 7.95 1.32
N GLU A 382 -11.82 7.48 0.07
CA GLU A 382 -12.63 6.35 -0.37
C GLU A 382 -12.09 5.00 0.15
N TYR A 383 -10.77 4.89 0.35
CA TYR A 383 -10.14 3.61 0.67
C TYR A 383 -9.67 3.44 2.13
N TYR A 384 -9.52 4.54 2.88
CA TYR A 384 -9.02 4.53 4.24
C TYR A 384 -9.84 5.44 5.16
N HIS A 385 -10.00 4.99 6.41
CA HIS A 385 -10.63 5.78 7.46
C HIS A 385 -9.62 6.74 8.11
N ARG A 386 -10.04 7.97 8.43
CA ARG A 386 -9.18 9.02 9.00
C ARG A 386 -8.54 8.60 10.33
N ASP A 387 -9.32 8.00 11.23
CA ASP A 387 -8.85 7.49 12.53
C ASP A 387 -7.69 6.49 12.43
N ASP A 388 -7.55 5.80 11.31
CA ASP A 388 -6.56 4.73 11.14
C ASP A 388 -5.33 5.21 10.34
N TYR A 389 -5.21 6.51 10.05
CA TYR A 389 -4.02 7.05 9.36
C TYR A 389 -2.76 6.81 10.18
N ILE A 390 -2.83 7.03 11.50
CA ILE A 390 -1.70 6.85 12.42
C ILE A 390 -1.93 5.56 13.21
N LEU A 391 -1.26 4.48 12.80
CA LEU A 391 -1.35 3.18 13.48
C LEU A 391 -0.29 3.00 14.58
N ALA A 392 0.88 3.61 14.41
CA ALA A 392 1.94 3.64 15.41
C ALA A 392 2.09 5.08 15.91
N PRO A 393 2.34 5.31 17.21
CA PRO A 393 2.79 6.63 17.64
C PRO A 393 4.02 7.02 16.82
N GLU A 394 4.08 8.27 16.40
CA GLU A 394 5.17 8.81 15.59
C GLU A 394 6.50 8.40 16.21
N PHE A 395 7.44 7.95 15.37
CA PHE A 395 8.83 7.83 15.79
C PHE A 395 9.29 9.25 16.11
N GLU A 396 9.24 9.65 17.39
CA GLU A 396 10.10 10.72 17.88
C GLU A 396 11.54 10.24 17.62
N GLY A 397 12.18 10.91 16.66
CA GLY A 397 13.49 10.56 16.12
C GLY A 397 14.61 10.57 17.14
#